data_AF-A0A2N2GPA1-F1
#
_entry.id   AF-A0A2N2GPA1-F1
#
_cell.length_a   1.000
_cell.length_b   1.000
_cell.length_c   1.000
_cell.angle_alpha   90.00
_cell.angle_beta   90.00
_cell.angle_gamma   90.00
#
_symmetry.space_group_name_H-M   'P 1'
#
loop_
_entity.id
_entity.type
_entity.pdbx_description
1 polymer ?
#
loop_
_entity_poly.entity_id
_entity_poly.type
_entity_poly.pdbx_seq_one_letter_code
_entity_poly.pdbx_strand_id
1 'polypeptide(L)'
;MITAGIDCGAKNTKTVLVSDGKVIGRGLVLTGIDQENSIQASLISACGNGGISERDVKRFGATGSGKNTVTNGLMVNDIEAIGRCAVFFFPDARTVVDVGAEEGRAAKLDERGNGVDFVLNERCAAGAGAFIEAMSRALEIPLTEMGPLALKFEKGIPMNAQCAVFAECEVVGLIHAGAEKRDICKAIHDAMASRIVSMIRRIGVNPEVVMLGGMAHNAALVEAVRRQLAIRKLLIPEHPEFGAALGAALIAEERE
;
A
#
# COMPACT_ATOMS: atom_id res chain seq x y z
N MET A 1 26.26 -2.97 -8.47
CA MET A 1 26.20 -4.00 -7.40
C MET A 1 24.74 -4.37 -7.25
N ILE A 2 24.38 -5.63 -6.99
CA ILE A 2 22.95 -5.99 -6.84
C ILE A 2 22.55 -5.92 -5.38
N THR A 3 21.50 -5.15 -5.09
CA THR A 3 20.85 -5.09 -3.77
C THR A 3 19.43 -5.62 -3.85
N ALA A 4 18.97 -6.23 -2.76
CA ALA A 4 17.60 -6.67 -2.60
C ALA A 4 16.92 -5.88 -1.50
N GLY A 5 15.73 -5.37 -1.75
CA GLY A 5 14.86 -4.80 -0.74
C GLY A 5 13.68 -5.72 -0.50
N ILE A 6 13.43 -6.06 0.76
CA ILE A 6 12.44 -7.03 1.21
C ILE A 6 11.43 -6.32 2.10
N ASP A 7 10.18 -6.26 1.66
CA ASP A 7 9.02 -5.84 2.45
C ASP A 7 8.26 -7.09 2.91
N CYS A 8 8.47 -7.48 4.16
CA CYS A 8 7.69 -8.55 4.79
C CYS A 8 6.49 -7.95 5.51
N GLY A 9 5.39 -7.77 4.77
CA GLY A 9 4.13 -7.25 5.30
C GLY A 9 3.22 -8.34 5.89
N ALA A 10 2.05 -7.95 6.39
CA ALA A 10 1.10 -8.88 7.03
C ALA A 10 0.50 -9.92 6.07
N LYS A 11 0.21 -9.53 4.81
CA LYS A 11 -0.46 -10.40 3.82
C LYS A 11 0.45 -10.84 2.68
N ASN A 12 1.39 -9.99 2.29
CA ASN A 12 2.29 -10.24 1.16
C ASN A 12 3.72 -9.88 1.55
N THR A 13 4.64 -10.75 1.16
CA THR A 13 6.09 -10.52 1.21
C THR A 13 6.57 -10.20 -0.20
N LYS A 14 7.26 -9.07 -0.36
CA LYS A 14 7.73 -8.57 -1.66
C LYS A 14 9.23 -8.38 -1.62
N THR A 15 9.90 -8.79 -2.68
CA THR A 15 11.32 -8.51 -2.90
C THR A 15 11.50 -7.74 -4.20
N VAL A 16 12.33 -6.71 -4.18
CA VAL A 16 12.76 -5.94 -5.35
C VAL A 16 14.28 -6.01 -5.45
N LEU A 17 14.78 -6.33 -6.63
CA LEU A 17 16.21 -6.33 -6.94
C LEU A 17 16.57 -5.05 -7.68
N VAL A 18 17.61 -4.36 -7.23
CA VAL A 18 18.14 -3.14 -7.84
C VAL A 18 19.59 -3.33 -8.22
N SER A 19 19.98 -2.79 -9.37
CA SER A 19 21.38 -2.59 -9.76
C SER A 19 21.51 -1.24 -10.44
N ASP A 20 22.43 -0.42 -9.94
CA ASP A 20 22.76 0.90 -10.50
C ASP A 20 21.50 1.79 -10.58
N GLY A 21 20.71 1.79 -9.51
CA GLY A 21 19.46 2.53 -9.40
C GLY A 21 18.31 2.02 -10.29
N LYS A 22 18.46 0.86 -10.95
CA LYS A 22 17.41 0.28 -11.81
C LYS A 22 16.84 -0.99 -11.23
N VAL A 23 15.53 -1.15 -11.31
CA VAL A 23 14.86 -2.39 -10.92
C VAL A 23 15.13 -3.48 -11.97
N ILE A 24 15.71 -4.59 -11.54
CA ILE A 24 16.04 -5.73 -12.41
C ILE A 24 15.20 -6.97 -12.13
N GLY A 25 14.51 -7.05 -10.98
CA GLY A 25 13.68 -8.19 -10.62
C GLY A 25 12.67 -7.86 -9.51
N ARG A 26 11.56 -8.58 -9.50
CA ARG A 26 10.48 -8.44 -8.51
C ARG A 26 9.92 -9.80 -8.16
N GLY A 27 9.64 -10.04 -6.89
CA GLY A 27 9.00 -11.27 -6.40
C GLY A 27 7.94 -10.93 -5.38
N LEU A 28 6.76 -11.54 -5.51
CA LEU A 28 5.62 -11.32 -4.62
C LEU A 28 5.00 -12.67 -4.26
N VAL A 29 4.89 -12.92 -2.96
CA VAL A 29 4.28 -14.14 -2.42
C VAL A 29 3.35 -13.77 -1.26
N LEU A 30 2.42 -14.67 -0.92
CA LEU A 30 1.62 -14.54 0.29
C LEU A 30 2.53 -14.73 1.51
N THR A 31 2.33 -13.90 2.52
CA THR A 31 3.02 -14.07 3.81
C THR A 31 2.32 -15.18 4.60
N GLY A 32 3.05 -16.25 4.87
CA GLY A 32 2.60 -17.33 5.74
C GLY A 32 2.99 -17.11 7.20
N ILE A 33 2.61 -18.07 8.06
CA ILE A 33 3.06 -18.14 9.46
C ILE A 33 4.59 -18.24 9.51
N ASP A 34 5.17 -19.03 8.60
CA ASP A 34 6.61 -19.09 8.39
C ASP A 34 7.05 -17.90 7.51
N GLN A 35 7.43 -16.82 8.18
CA GLN A 35 7.91 -15.61 7.54
C GLN A 35 9.27 -15.81 6.85
N GLU A 36 10.13 -16.67 7.40
CA GLU A 36 11.45 -16.95 6.82
C GLU A 36 11.29 -17.63 5.46
N ASN A 37 10.43 -18.65 5.37
CA ASN A 37 10.11 -19.29 4.10
C ASN A 37 9.44 -18.30 3.11
N SER A 38 8.59 -17.41 3.59
CA SER A 38 7.95 -16.38 2.74
C SER A 38 8.97 -15.39 2.18
N ILE A 39 9.96 -14.98 2.99
CA ILE A 39 11.07 -14.13 2.57
C ILE A 39 11.91 -14.84 1.50
N GLN A 40 12.34 -16.08 1.76
CA GLN A 40 13.12 -16.88 0.81
C GLN A 40 12.38 -17.08 -0.52
N ALA A 41 11.10 -17.45 -0.47
CA ALA A 41 10.28 -17.63 -1.67
C ALA A 41 10.15 -16.33 -2.49
N SER A 42 10.00 -15.19 -1.83
CA SER A 42 9.93 -13.89 -2.52
C SER A 42 11.26 -13.52 -3.19
N LEU A 43 12.40 -13.85 -2.55
CA LEU A 43 13.73 -13.61 -3.09
C LEU A 43 14.02 -14.51 -4.30
N ILE A 44 13.72 -15.81 -4.20
CA ILE A 44 13.82 -16.78 -5.31
C ILE A 44 13.00 -16.28 -6.51
N SER A 45 11.75 -15.86 -6.27
CA SER A 45 10.88 -15.33 -7.32
C SER A 45 11.47 -14.07 -7.98
N ALA A 46 12.04 -13.16 -7.19
CA ALA A 46 12.67 -11.95 -7.72
C ALA A 46 13.92 -12.25 -8.56
N CYS A 47 14.79 -13.15 -8.08
CA CYS A 47 15.99 -13.59 -8.79
C CYS A 47 15.64 -14.30 -10.11
N GLY A 48 14.63 -15.19 -10.08
CA GLY A 48 14.13 -15.87 -11.28
C GLY A 48 13.61 -14.89 -12.33
N ASN A 49 12.81 -13.90 -11.92
CA ASN A 49 12.30 -12.85 -12.82
C ASN A 49 13.41 -11.92 -13.34
N GLY A 50 14.48 -11.72 -12.55
CA GLY A 50 15.64 -10.92 -12.95
C GLY A 50 16.71 -11.69 -13.72
N GLY A 51 16.59 -13.01 -13.86
CA GLY A 51 17.58 -13.85 -14.53
C GLY A 51 18.94 -13.90 -13.83
N ILE A 52 18.98 -13.74 -12.50
CA ILE A 52 20.21 -13.76 -11.69
C ILE A 52 20.19 -14.85 -10.63
N SER A 53 21.34 -15.16 -10.04
CA SER A 53 21.43 -16.02 -8.85
C SER A 53 21.30 -15.19 -7.57
N GLU A 54 20.75 -15.79 -6.51
CA GLU A 54 20.77 -15.20 -5.17
C GLU A 54 22.20 -14.82 -4.71
N ARG A 55 23.21 -15.58 -5.17
CA ARG A 55 24.63 -15.31 -4.84
C ARG A 55 25.14 -13.98 -5.41
N ASP A 56 24.45 -13.44 -6.41
CA ASP A 56 24.80 -12.17 -7.03
C ASP A 56 24.31 -10.97 -6.21
N VAL A 57 23.31 -11.18 -5.35
CA VAL A 57 22.79 -10.18 -4.40
C VAL A 57 23.81 -9.99 -3.27
N LYS A 58 24.32 -8.76 -3.12
CA LYS A 58 25.39 -8.44 -2.16
C LYS A 58 24.90 -7.76 -0.90
N ARG A 59 23.74 -7.12 -0.95
CA ARG A 59 23.15 -6.42 0.20
C ARG A 59 21.64 -6.62 0.23
N PHE A 60 21.12 -6.60 1.44
CA PHE A 60 19.70 -6.73 1.72
C PHE A 60 19.24 -5.52 2.53
N GLY A 61 18.11 -4.92 2.18
CA GLY A 61 17.36 -3.98 2.99
C GLY A 61 16.03 -4.60 3.39
N ALA A 62 15.61 -4.46 4.65
CA ALA A 62 14.40 -5.08 5.17
C ALA A 62 13.45 -4.05 5.79
N THR A 63 12.17 -4.14 5.44
CA THR A 63 11.07 -3.29 5.94
C THR A 63 9.78 -4.10 6.12
N GLY A 64 8.72 -3.47 6.64
CA GLY A 64 7.45 -4.14 6.96
C GLY A 64 7.47 -4.79 8.34
N SER A 65 6.33 -5.35 8.76
CA SER A 65 6.14 -5.91 10.10
C SER A 65 7.02 -7.13 10.41
N GLY A 66 7.38 -7.91 9.39
CA GLY A 66 8.26 -9.08 9.49
C GLY A 66 9.75 -8.79 9.25
N LYS A 67 10.16 -7.53 9.18
CA LYS A 67 11.56 -7.15 8.86
C LYS A 67 12.61 -7.79 9.77
N ASN A 68 12.29 -8.00 11.05
CA ASN A 68 13.22 -8.58 12.03
C ASN A 68 13.56 -10.05 11.72
N THR A 69 12.81 -10.70 10.84
CA THR A 69 13.08 -12.06 10.35
C THR A 69 14.23 -12.06 9.32
N VAL A 70 14.57 -10.91 8.73
CA VAL A 70 15.74 -10.78 7.85
C VAL A 70 16.99 -10.53 8.70
N THR A 71 17.80 -11.56 8.88
CA THR A 71 18.95 -11.53 9.82
C THR A 71 20.21 -10.85 9.28
N ASN A 72 20.37 -10.78 7.95
CA ASN A 72 21.58 -10.28 7.28
C ASN A 72 21.30 -9.05 6.38
N GLY A 73 20.41 -8.17 6.82
CA GLY A 73 20.01 -6.99 6.06
C GLY A 73 20.04 -5.70 6.88
N LEU A 74 20.18 -4.58 6.18
CA LEU A 74 19.95 -3.26 6.75
C LEU A 74 18.46 -3.15 7.15
N MET A 75 18.20 -2.87 8.41
CA MET A 75 16.86 -2.59 8.89
C MET A 75 16.44 -1.18 8.46
N VAL A 76 15.47 -1.12 7.55
CA VAL A 76 14.95 0.14 7.00
C VAL A 76 13.65 0.50 7.72
N ASN A 77 13.49 1.78 8.06
CA ASN A 77 12.24 2.28 8.60
C ASN A 77 11.19 2.36 7.48
N ASP A 78 9.96 1.92 7.75
CA ASP A 78 8.91 1.84 6.74
C ASP A 78 8.56 3.20 6.13
N ILE A 79 8.61 4.29 6.93
CA ILE A 79 8.42 5.66 6.44
C ILE A 79 9.55 6.08 5.51
N GLU A 80 10.79 5.73 5.85
CA GLU A 80 11.96 6.01 5.00
C GLU A 80 11.87 5.24 3.68
N ALA A 81 11.47 3.97 3.73
CA ALA A 81 11.29 3.13 2.55
C ALA A 81 10.25 3.70 1.58
N ILE A 82 9.04 4.00 2.05
CA ILE A 82 7.98 4.55 1.19
C ILE A 82 8.35 5.95 0.68
N GLY A 83 9.03 6.76 1.49
CA GLY A 83 9.48 8.09 1.12
C GLY A 83 10.55 8.06 0.03
N ARG A 84 11.54 7.16 0.16
CA ARG A 84 12.56 6.95 -0.87
C ARG A 84 11.95 6.46 -2.18
N CYS A 85 10.98 5.56 -2.13
CA CYS A 85 10.26 5.11 -3.33
C CYS A 85 9.48 6.24 -3.99
N ALA A 86 8.77 7.06 -3.20
CA ALA A 86 8.00 8.19 -3.74
C ALA A 86 8.89 9.17 -4.51
N VAL A 87 10.01 9.59 -3.91
CA VAL A 87 10.96 10.53 -4.54
C VAL A 87 11.71 9.90 -5.72
N PHE A 88 11.95 8.58 -5.70
CA PHE A 88 12.55 7.87 -6.83
C PHE A 88 11.70 7.97 -8.10
N PHE A 89 10.38 7.81 -8.00
CA PHE A 89 9.48 7.91 -9.15
C PHE A 89 9.03 9.34 -9.44
N PHE A 90 8.87 10.16 -8.39
CA PHE A 90 8.32 11.51 -8.45
C PHE A 90 9.18 12.44 -7.59
N PRO A 91 10.23 13.07 -8.15
CA PRO A 91 11.20 13.87 -7.37
C PRO A 91 10.58 15.03 -6.56
N ASP A 92 9.45 15.55 -7.02
CA ASP A 92 8.72 16.66 -6.39
C ASP A 92 7.69 16.19 -5.34
N ALA A 93 7.57 14.87 -5.09
CA ALA A 93 6.71 14.32 -4.07
C ALA A 93 7.04 14.87 -2.68
N ARG A 94 6.05 15.45 -2.00
CA ARG A 94 6.14 15.88 -0.59
C ARG A 94 5.13 15.20 0.31
N THR A 95 4.31 14.31 -0.23
CA THR A 95 3.40 13.46 0.55
C THR A 95 3.33 12.08 -0.06
N VAL A 96 3.51 11.06 0.77
CA VAL A 96 3.29 9.66 0.39
C VAL A 96 2.26 9.04 1.32
N VAL A 97 1.35 8.26 0.75
CA VAL A 97 0.46 7.38 1.50
C VAL A 97 0.66 5.95 1.01
N ASP A 98 0.91 5.03 1.93
CA ASP A 98 0.99 3.60 1.65
C ASP A 98 -0.21 2.91 2.31
N VAL A 99 -1.01 2.22 1.49
CA VAL A 99 -2.23 1.56 1.94
C VAL A 99 -2.12 0.07 1.66
N GLY A 100 -1.73 -0.67 2.70
CA GLY A 100 -1.55 -2.11 2.70
C GLY A 100 -2.83 -2.89 3.01
N ALA A 101 -2.65 -4.17 3.33
CA ALA A 101 -3.75 -5.07 3.68
C ALA A 101 -4.33 -4.76 5.06
N GLU A 102 -3.50 -4.58 6.08
CA GLU A 102 -3.95 -4.41 7.47
C GLU A 102 -3.61 -3.04 8.06
N GLU A 103 -2.73 -2.30 7.40
CA GLU A 103 -2.23 -1.01 7.86
C GLU A 103 -2.28 0.02 6.74
N GLY A 104 -2.42 1.28 7.14
CA GLY A 104 -2.25 2.43 6.27
C GLY A 104 -1.35 3.45 6.95
N ARG A 105 -0.50 4.12 6.19
CA ARG A 105 0.42 5.14 6.70
C ARG A 105 0.52 6.29 5.72
N ALA A 106 0.68 7.50 6.25
CA ALA A 106 0.92 8.69 5.46
C ALA A 106 2.12 9.45 6.04
N ALA A 107 2.98 9.97 5.18
CA ALA A 107 4.15 10.74 5.58
C ALA A 107 4.31 12.00 4.73
N LYS A 108 4.70 13.08 5.39
CA LYS A 108 5.22 14.29 4.79
C LYS A 108 6.71 14.09 4.57
N LEU A 109 7.18 14.42 3.37
CA LEU A 109 8.56 14.15 2.97
C LEU A 109 9.36 15.44 2.80
N ASP A 110 10.66 15.37 3.06
CA ASP A 110 11.64 16.33 2.55
C ASP A 110 12.04 16.03 1.10
N GLU A 111 12.94 16.82 0.52
CA GLU A 111 13.38 16.68 -0.87
C GLU A 111 14.16 15.39 -1.16
N ARG A 112 14.67 14.73 -0.11
CA ARG A 112 15.41 13.47 -0.22
C ARG A 112 14.52 12.24 -0.01
N GLY A 113 13.27 12.45 0.41
CA GLY A 113 12.32 11.40 0.73
C GLY A 113 12.36 10.97 2.20
N ASN A 114 12.98 11.74 3.10
CA ASN A 114 12.93 11.46 4.53
C ASN A 114 11.61 11.94 5.12
N GLY A 115 11.06 11.18 6.07
CA GLY A 115 9.84 11.58 6.79
C GLY A 115 10.07 12.76 7.73
N VAL A 116 9.36 13.86 7.50
CA VAL A 116 9.34 15.05 8.37
C VAL A 116 8.25 14.91 9.44
N ASP A 117 7.10 14.38 9.04
CA ASP A 117 5.96 14.09 9.92
C ASP A 117 5.20 12.89 9.34
N PHE A 118 4.57 12.09 10.18
CA PHE A 118 3.88 10.88 9.73
C PHE A 118 2.72 10.49 10.63
N VAL A 119 1.74 9.82 10.05
CA VAL A 119 0.60 9.23 10.74
C VAL A 119 0.51 7.76 10.35
N LEU A 120 0.38 6.91 11.36
CA LEU A 120 0.15 5.47 11.22
C LEU A 120 -1.29 5.17 11.63
N ASN A 121 -1.99 4.40 10.79
CA ASN A 121 -3.24 3.75 11.12
C ASN A 121 -2.98 2.26 11.31
N GLU A 122 -2.42 1.93 12.47
CA GLU A 122 -2.20 0.56 12.90
C GLU A 122 -3.44 0.05 13.65
N ARG A 123 -3.73 -1.25 13.53
CA ARG A 123 -4.78 -1.96 14.30
C ARG A 123 -6.23 -1.58 13.97
N CYS A 124 -6.47 -0.71 12.99
CA CYS A 124 -7.82 -0.38 12.53
C CYS A 124 -8.00 -0.71 11.04
N ALA A 125 -8.80 -1.75 10.78
CA ALA A 125 -9.08 -2.21 9.42
C ALA A 125 -9.71 -1.12 8.53
N ALA A 126 -10.48 -0.18 9.08
CA ALA A 126 -11.28 0.81 8.33
C ALA A 126 -10.49 1.72 7.37
N GLY A 127 -9.16 1.76 7.46
CA GLY A 127 -8.27 2.49 6.55
C GLY A 127 -7.30 1.60 5.76
N ALA A 128 -7.54 0.28 5.71
CA ALA A 128 -6.68 -0.70 5.06
C ALA A 128 -7.48 -1.67 4.18
N GLY A 129 -6.81 -2.46 3.34
CA GLY A 129 -7.47 -3.38 2.39
C GLY A 129 -8.43 -4.39 3.05
N ALA A 130 -8.15 -4.80 4.28
CA ALA A 130 -9.00 -5.70 5.07
C ALA A 130 -10.43 -5.17 5.26
N PHE A 131 -10.64 -3.85 5.24
CA PHE A 131 -11.97 -3.26 5.25
C PHE A 131 -12.76 -3.60 3.99
N ILE A 132 -12.18 -3.38 2.80
CA ILE A 132 -12.85 -3.70 1.52
C ILE A 132 -13.05 -5.22 1.41
N GLU A 133 -12.12 -6.03 1.91
CA GLU A 133 -12.27 -7.49 1.96
C GLU A 133 -13.44 -7.94 2.84
N ALA A 134 -13.63 -7.32 4.01
CA ALA A 134 -14.79 -7.59 4.86
C ALA A 134 -16.09 -7.22 4.16
N MET A 135 -16.15 -6.04 3.53
CA MET A 135 -17.35 -5.61 2.83
C MET A 135 -17.64 -6.44 1.57
N SER A 136 -16.62 -6.94 0.86
CA SER A 136 -16.79 -7.86 -0.27
C SER A 136 -17.48 -9.15 0.17
N ARG A 137 -17.11 -9.70 1.34
CA ARG A 137 -17.79 -10.88 1.90
C ARG A 137 -19.23 -10.57 2.27
N ALA A 138 -19.49 -9.45 2.94
CA ALA A 138 -20.84 -9.04 3.34
C ALA A 138 -21.78 -8.81 2.14
N LEU A 139 -21.25 -8.33 1.01
CA LEU A 139 -22.01 -8.12 -0.23
C LEU A 139 -22.09 -9.35 -1.15
N GLU A 140 -21.33 -10.39 -0.82
CA GLU A 140 -21.13 -11.58 -1.65
C GLU A 140 -20.68 -11.21 -3.08
N ILE A 141 -19.65 -10.36 -3.17
CA ILE A 141 -19.06 -9.92 -4.44
C ILE A 141 -17.56 -10.20 -4.40
N PRO A 142 -16.93 -10.71 -5.48
CA PRO A 142 -15.49 -10.83 -5.55
C PRO A 142 -14.79 -9.49 -5.27
N LEU A 143 -13.71 -9.52 -4.48
CA LEU A 143 -12.95 -8.31 -4.13
C LEU A 143 -12.53 -7.50 -5.36
N THR A 144 -12.17 -8.19 -6.44
CA THR A 144 -11.76 -7.59 -7.72
C THR A 144 -12.88 -6.83 -8.44
N GLU A 145 -14.14 -7.13 -8.14
CA GLU A 145 -15.31 -6.48 -8.75
C GLU A 145 -15.81 -5.27 -7.94
N MET A 146 -15.42 -5.15 -6.66
CA MET A 146 -15.86 -4.07 -5.77
C MET A 146 -15.57 -2.67 -6.34
N GLY A 147 -14.34 -2.46 -6.83
CA GLY A 147 -13.90 -1.19 -7.41
C GLY A 147 -14.63 -0.87 -8.73
N PRO A 148 -14.56 -1.75 -9.76
CA PRO A 148 -15.31 -1.56 -11.00
C PRO A 148 -16.80 -1.31 -10.81
N LEU A 149 -17.43 -1.96 -9.83
CA LEU A 149 -18.84 -1.76 -9.53
C LEU A 149 -19.11 -0.41 -8.85
N ALA A 150 -18.25 0.01 -7.91
CA ALA A 150 -18.34 1.32 -7.26
C ALA A 150 -18.26 2.49 -8.26
N LEU A 151 -17.52 2.33 -9.37
CA LEU A 151 -17.40 3.36 -10.41
C LEU A 151 -18.69 3.52 -11.25
N LYS A 152 -19.61 2.55 -11.20
CA LYS A 152 -20.89 2.58 -11.94
C LYS A 152 -22.05 3.12 -11.11
N PHE A 153 -21.78 3.68 -9.93
CA PHE A 153 -22.80 4.20 -9.02
C PHE A 153 -23.69 5.26 -9.70
N GLU A 154 -24.97 5.28 -9.31
CA GLU A 154 -25.93 6.29 -9.76
C GLU A 154 -26.36 7.20 -8.61
N LYS A 155 -26.30 6.70 -7.38
CA LYS A 155 -26.71 7.43 -6.18
C LYS A 155 -25.64 7.36 -5.10
N GLY A 156 -25.28 8.53 -4.55
CA GLY A 156 -24.44 8.59 -3.37
C GLY A 156 -25.21 8.15 -2.13
N ILE A 157 -24.68 7.18 -1.39
CA ILE A 157 -25.21 6.75 -0.09
C ILE A 157 -24.21 7.20 0.99
N PRO A 158 -24.64 7.97 2.00
CA PRO A 158 -23.78 8.28 3.13
C PRO A 158 -23.52 7.01 3.95
N MET A 159 -22.28 6.79 4.36
CA MET A 159 -21.91 5.75 5.31
C MET A 159 -21.25 6.41 6.52
N ASN A 160 -21.81 6.17 7.71
CA ASN A 160 -21.34 6.80 8.95
C ASN A 160 -20.36 5.92 9.71
N ALA A 161 -20.36 4.62 9.43
CA ALA A 161 -19.55 3.67 10.15
C ALA A 161 -18.06 4.00 10.11
N GLN A 162 -17.49 4.05 11.31
CA GLN A 162 -16.10 4.39 11.58
C GLN A 162 -15.22 3.16 11.84
N CYS A 163 -15.85 2.00 12.02
CA CYS A 163 -15.23 0.71 12.31
C CYS A 163 -15.71 -0.30 11.25
N ALA A 164 -14.84 -1.25 10.87
CA ALA A 164 -15.19 -2.31 9.93
C ALA A 164 -16.42 -3.11 10.37
N VAL A 165 -16.54 -3.42 11.67
CA VAL A 165 -17.69 -4.17 12.21
C VAL A 165 -18.99 -3.39 12.06
N PHE A 166 -19.01 -2.11 12.40
CA PHE A 166 -20.21 -1.29 12.24
C PHE A 166 -20.52 -1.01 10.76
N ALA A 167 -19.49 -0.93 9.91
CA ALA A 167 -19.68 -0.77 8.48
C ALA A 167 -20.33 -2.01 7.87
N GLU A 168 -19.96 -3.19 8.33
CA GLU A 168 -20.59 -4.44 7.93
C GLU A 168 -22.08 -4.45 8.29
N CYS A 169 -22.43 -4.06 9.53
CA CYS A 169 -23.83 -3.92 9.94
C CYS A 169 -24.60 -2.89 9.09
N GLU A 170 -23.98 -1.75 8.78
CA GLU A 170 -24.58 -0.71 7.93
C GLU A 170 -24.79 -1.21 6.49
N VAL A 171 -23.82 -1.95 5.93
CA VAL A 171 -23.95 -2.62 4.63
C VAL A 171 -25.13 -3.59 4.61
N VAL A 172 -25.27 -4.45 5.62
CA VAL A 172 -26.40 -5.38 5.73
C VAL A 172 -27.73 -4.61 5.80
N GLY A 173 -27.78 -3.52 6.54
CA GLY A 173 -28.94 -2.63 6.58
C GLY A 173 -29.30 -2.05 5.20
N LEU A 174 -28.31 -1.60 4.44
CA LEU A 174 -28.51 -1.09 3.07
C LEU A 174 -29.00 -2.17 2.11
N ILE A 175 -28.50 -3.41 2.23
CA ILE A 175 -28.98 -4.55 1.45
C ILE A 175 -30.47 -4.80 1.74
N HIS A 176 -30.87 -4.85 3.01
CA HIS A 176 -32.28 -5.04 3.39
C HIS A 176 -33.18 -3.87 2.97
N ALA A 177 -32.63 -2.65 2.88
CA ALA A 177 -33.33 -1.49 2.36
C ALA A 177 -33.45 -1.48 0.82
N GLY A 178 -32.92 -2.48 0.12
CA GLY A 178 -32.98 -2.60 -1.33
C GLY A 178 -32.04 -1.64 -2.08
N ALA A 179 -30.96 -1.18 -1.43
CA ALA A 179 -29.97 -0.35 -2.11
C ALA A 179 -29.19 -1.16 -3.16
N GLU A 180 -28.90 -0.53 -4.30
CA GLU A 180 -28.15 -1.15 -5.37
C GLU A 180 -26.70 -1.44 -4.96
N LYS A 181 -26.18 -2.63 -5.28
CA LYS A 181 -24.82 -3.08 -4.90
C LYS A 181 -23.74 -2.06 -5.30
N ARG A 182 -23.86 -1.45 -6.48
CA ARG A 182 -22.96 -0.38 -6.98
C ARG A 182 -22.90 0.85 -6.10
N ASP A 183 -24.04 1.28 -5.55
CA ASP A 183 -24.13 2.45 -4.69
C ASP A 183 -23.60 2.13 -3.29
N ILE A 184 -23.82 0.90 -2.80
CA ILE A 184 -23.21 0.43 -1.55
C ILE A 184 -21.68 0.35 -1.71
N CYS A 185 -21.16 -0.23 -2.80
CA CYS A 185 -19.73 -0.26 -3.08
C CYS A 185 -19.15 1.15 -3.12
N LYS A 186 -19.84 2.13 -3.71
CA LYS A 186 -19.42 3.52 -3.71
C LYS A 186 -19.30 4.10 -2.30
N ALA A 187 -20.29 3.85 -1.44
CA ALA A 187 -20.28 4.31 -0.05
C ALA A 187 -19.10 3.71 0.74
N ILE A 188 -18.82 2.43 0.54
CA ILE A 188 -17.68 1.73 1.16
C ILE A 188 -16.35 2.37 0.76
N HIS A 189 -16.12 2.62 -0.53
CA HIS A 189 -14.88 3.26 -0.99
C HIS A 189 -14.75 4.70 -0.49
N ASP A 190 -15.86 5.44 -0.40
CA ASP A 190 -15.86 6.79 0.16
C ASP A 190 -15.52 6.81 1.66
N ALA A 191 -16.03 5.84 2.42
CA ALA A 191 -15.73 5.69 3.85
C ALA A 191 -14.23 5.40 4.06
N MET A 192 -13.67 4.46 3.30
CA MET A 192 -12.23 4.15 3.36
C MET A 192 -11.37 5.34 2.92
N ALA A 193 -11.73 6.00 1.81
CA ALA A 193 -11.04 7.19 1.33
C ALA A 193 -11.04 8.32 2.38
N SER A 194 -12.15 8.50 3.11
CA SER A 194 -12.24 9.50 4.18
C SER A 194 -11.20 9.26 5.29
N ARG A 195 -10.89 7.99 5.60
CA ARG A 195 -9.84 7.65 6.55
C ARG A 195 -8.45 8.00 6.05
N ILE A 196 -8.17 7.65 4.80
CA ILE A 196 -6.91 7.98 4.14
C ILE A 196 -6.71 9.50 4.05
N VAL A 197 -7.73 10.23 3.60
CA VAL A 197 -7.72 11.69 3.51
C VAL A 197 -7.51 12.33 4.88
N SER A 198 -8.13 11.79 5.93
CA SER A 198 -7.92 12.28 7.30
C SER A 198 -6.46 12.15 7.73
N MET A 199 -5.80 11.01 7.45
CA MET A 199 -4.36 10.84 7.75
C MET A 199 -3.50 11.88 7.02
N ILE A 200 -3.76 12.08 5.72
CA ILE A 200 -3.02 13.04 4.90
C ILE A 200 -3.24 14.48 5.41
N ARG A 201 -4.48 14.84 5.77
CA ARG A 201 -4.77 16.19 6.30
C ARG A 201 -4.08 16.47 7.63
N ARG A 202 -3.85 15.45 8.48
CA ARG A 202 -3.16 15.60 9.76
C ARG A 202 -1.69 16.01 9.61
N ILE A 203 -1.01 15.51 8.58
CA ILE A 203 0.39 15.87 8.25
C ILE A 203 0.49 17.08 7.29
N GLY A 204 -0.66 17.65 6.92
CA GLY A 204 -0.79 18.68 5.89
C GLY A 204 -0.87 18.10 4.47
N VAL A 205 -1.70 18.72 3.63
CA VAL A 205 -1.76 18.39 2.20
C VAL A 205 -0.62 19.12 1.50
N ASN A 206 0.51 18.44 1.30
CA ASN A 206 1.67 19.01 0.60
C ASN A 206 1.59 18.71 -0.91
N PRO A 207 2.34 19.44 -1.76
CA PRO A 207 2.38 19.19 -3.20
C PRO A 207 2.75 17.73 -3.52
N GLU A 208 2.20 17.24 -4.63
CA GLU A 208 2.43 15.89 -5.16
C GLU A 208 2.21 14.77 -4.13
N VAL A 209 0.98 14.27 -4.09
CA VAL A 209 0.59 13.13 -3.27
C VAL A 209 0.81 11.85 -4.05
N VAL A 210 1.66 10.97 -3.53
CA VAL A 210 1.93 9.64 -4.07
C VAL A 210 1.18 8.59 -3.27
N MET A 211 0.51 7.66 -3.94
CA MET A 211 -0.14 6.50 -3.31
C MET A 211 0.61 5.21 -3.69
N LEU A 212 0.97 4.45 -2.65
CA LEU A 212 1.64 3.15 -2.72
C LEU A 212 0.77 2.06 -2.06
N GLY A 213 1.24 0.82 -2.13
CA GLY A 213 0.58 -0.34 -1.56
C GLY A 213 -0.44 -0.96 -2.51
N GLY A 214 -0.91 -2.16 -2.18
CA GLY A 214 -1.81 -2.93 -3.05
C GLY A 214 -3.15 -2.24 -3.32
N MET A 215 -3.62 -1.40 -2.40
CA MET A 215 -4.88 -0.67 -2.57
C MET A 215 -4.80 0.46 -3.61
N ALA A 216 -3.60 0.84 -4.04
CA ALA A 216 -3.42 1.78 -5.14
C ALA A 216 -3.92 1.23 -6.49
N HIS A 217 -4.09 -0.10 -6.63
CA HIS A 217 -4.71 -0.73 -7.80
C HIS A 217 -6.24 -0.54 -7.85
N ASN A 218 -6.87 -0.17 -6.74
CA ASN A 218 -8.31 0.03 -6.69
C ASN A 218 -8.68 1.43 -7.22
N ALA A 219 -9.06 1.50 -8.50
CA ALA A 219 -9.41 2.75 -9.16
C ALA A 219 -10.55 3.54 -8.47
N ALA A 220 -11.51 2.86 -7.84
CA ALA A 220 -12.58 3.53 -7.10
C ALA A 220 -12.05 4.21 -5.83
N LEU A 221 -11.14 3.55 -5.12
CA LEU A 221 -10.47 4.14 -3.95
C LEU A 221 -9.59 5.33 -4.36
N VAL A 222 -8.78 5.16 -5.40
CA VAL A 222 -7.90 6.21 -5.95
C VAL A 222 -8.72 7.46 -6.31
N GLU A 223 -9.82 7.27 -7.04
CA GLU A 223 -10.71 8.38 -7.42
C GLU A 223 -11.39 9.01 -6.20
N ALA A 224 -11.83 8.20 -5.22
CA ALA A 224 -12.42 8.73 -4.00
C ALA A 224 -11.42 9.56 -3.18
N VAL A 225 -10.18 9.10 -3.02
CA VAL A 225 -9.10 9.85 -2.34
C VAL A 225 -8.78 11.14 -3.09
N ARG A 226 -8.58 11.07 -4.41
CA ARG A 226 -8.32 12.24 -5.26
C ARG A 226 -9.42 13.29 -5.12
N ARG A 227 -10.68 12.86 -5.21
CA ARG A 227 -11.86 13.72 -5.08
C ARG A 227 -11.94 14.37 -3.70
N GLN A 228 -11.76 13.61 -2.62
CA GLN A 228 -11.87 14.12 -1.26
C GLN A 228 -10.70 15.01 -0.82
N LEU A 229 -9.51 14.82 -1.39
CA LEU A 229 -8.39 15.74 -1.24
C LEU A 229 -8.51 17.00 -2.10
N ALA A 230 -9.47 17.04 -3.03
CA ALA A 230 -9.64 18.12 -4.01
C ALA A 230 -8.35 18.40 -4.82
N ILE A 231 -7.60 17.34 -5.16
CA ILE A 231 -6.37 17.42 -5.95
C ILE A 231 -6.61 17.04 -7.41
N ARG A 232 -5.81 17.60 -8.31
CA ARG A 232 -5.91 17.30 -9.75
C ARG A 232 -5.51 15.87 -10.07
N LYS A 233 -4.43 15.38 -9.45
CA LYS A 233 -3.86 14.06 -9.73
C LYS A 233 -3.33 13.44 -8.44
N LEU A 234 -3.62 12.16 -8.26
CA LEU A 234 -2.93 11.29 -7.31
C LEU A 234 -1.87 10.52 -8.10
N LEU A 235 -0.62 10.59 -7.67
CA LEU A 235 0.50 9.94 -8.36
C LEU A 235 0.62 8.50 -7.89
N ILE A 236 0.78 7.57 -8.82
CA ILE A 236 0.88 6.14 -8.54
C ILE A 236 1.95 5.59 -9.48
N PRO A 237 3.01 4.93 -8.98
CA PRO A 237 3.98 4.26 -9.84
C PRO A 237 3.35 3.03 -10.51
N GLU A 238 4.01 2.45 -11.51
CA GLU A 238 3.49 1.27 -12.23
C GLU A 238 3.27 0.06 -11.31
N HIS A 239 4.12 -0.10 -10.29
CA HIS A 239 4.14 -1.23 -9.36
C HIS A 239 4.05 -0.75 -7.90
N PRO A 240 2.92 -0.15 -7.47
CA PRO A 240 2.80 0.51 -6.17
C PRO A 240 2.91 -0.45 -4.98
N GLU A 241 2.54 -1.72 -5.15
CA GLU A 241 2.64 -2.77 -4.14
C GLU A 241 4.08 -3.14 -3.75
N PHE A 242 5.05 -2.79 -4.60
CA PHE A 242 6.48 -3.00 -4.37
C PHE A 242 7.18 -1.77 -3.78
N GLY A 243 6.44 -0.69 -3.49
CA GLY A 243 7.04 0.60 -3.15
C GLY A 243 7.98 0.55 -1.95
N ALA A 244 7.54 -0.03 -0.83
CA ALA A 244 8.38 -0.18 0.36
C ALA A 244 9.62 -1.04 0.10
N ALA A 245 9.46 -2.18 -0.59
CA ALA A 245 10.59 -3.04 -0.97
C ALA A 245 11.61 -2.31 -1.86
N LEU A 246 11.16 -1.54 -2.85
CA LEU A 246 12.04 -0.73 -3.70
C LEU A 246 12.80 0.32 -2.87
N GLY A 247 12.10 1.04 -1.99
CA GLY A 247 12.75 2.01 -1.12
C GLY A 247 13.83 1.39 -0.25
N ALA A 248 13.56 0.22 0.33
CA ALA A 248 14.55 -0.52 1.11
C ALA A 248 15.76 -0.95 0.28
N ALA A 249 15.56 -1.37 -0.98
CA ALA A 249 16.64 -1.75 -1.89
C ALA A 249 17.55 -0.55 -2.23
N LEU A 250 16.96 0.61 -2.50
CA LEU A 250 17.67 1.86 -2.81
C LEU A 250 18.49 2.33 -1.61
N ILE A 251 17.91 2.32 -0.41
CA ILE A 251 18.61 2.70 0.82
C ILE A 251 19.77 1.75 1.11
N ALA A 252 19.59 0.44 0.88
CA ALA A 252 20.66 -0.54 1.03
C ALA A 252 21.76 -0.43 -0.04
N GLU A 253 21.46 0.13 -1.22
CA GLU A 253 22.46 0.45 -2.25
C GLU A 253 23.30 1.67 -1.83
N GLU A 254 22.66 2.69 -1.23
CA GLU A 254 23.30 3.94 -0.80
C GLU A 254 24.15 3.82 0.48
N ARG A 255 23.70 3.04 1.47
CA ARG A 255 24.41 2.91 2.75
C ARG A 255 25.49 1.83 2.65
N GLU A 256 26.74 2.27 2.78
CA GLU A 256 27.94 1.42 2.68
C GLU A 256 28.07 0.39 3.81
#